data_AF-A0A0M8UV52-F1
#
_entry.id   AF-A0A0M8UV52-F1
#
_cell.length_a   1.000
_cell.length_b   1.000
_cell.length_c   1.000
_cell.angle_alpha   90.00
_cell.angle_beta   90.00
_cell.angle_gamma   90.00
#
_symmetry.space_group_name_H-M   'P 1'
#
loop_
_entity.id
_entity.type
_entity.pdbx_description
1 polymer ?
#
loop_
_entity_poly.entity_id
_entity_poly.type
_entity_poly.pdbx_seq_one_letter_code
_entity_poly.pdbx_strand_id
1 'polypeptide(L)'
;MRMKTFVRAASTAALLAAVSATLTPSASASASEVGTAATTINYPQAQASYDNNPGNGRESWLWASNWGSSKIRIDAQHYDNSISYDLVVEPNQARSVNFNKDIWRIRYCWFDSRVNYWGCHGWS
;
A
#
# COMPACT_ATOMS: atom_id res chain seq x y z
N MET A 1 25.15 30.33 53.62
CA MET A 1 25.36 29.95 52.20
C MET A 1 23.98 29.81 51.56
N ARG A 2 23.59 30.66 50.59
CA ARG A 2 23.69 30.47 49.12
C ARG A 2 23.06 29.11 48.71
N MET A 3 22.01 28.99 47.88
CA MET A 3 21.65 29.63 46.60
C MET A 3 20.10 29.58 46.42
N LYS A 4 19.40 30.69 46.13
CA LYS A 4 19.18 31.38 44.82
C LYS A 4 18.17 30.72 43.87
N THR A 5 16.90 31.06 44.12
CA THR A 5 15.85 31.57 43.21
C THR A 5 15.59 30.93 41.83
N PHE A 6 14.38 30.38 41.70
CA PHE A 6 13.61 30.24 40.46
C PHE A 6 13.09 31.61 39.97
N VAL A 7 13.22 31.91 38.68
CA VAL A 7 12.37 32.89 37.98
C VAL A 7 12.11 32.40 36.55
N ARG A 8 10.84 32.08 36.27
CA ARG A 8 10.28 31.95 34.91
C ARG A 8 10.19 33.35 34.30
N ALA A 9 10.81 33.57 33.14
CA ALA A 9 10.57 34.76 32.33
C ALA A 9 9.62 34.40 31.18
N ALA A 10 8.44 35.00 31.21
CA ALA A 10 7.55 35.12 30.07
C ALA A 10 8.10 36.23 29.15
N SER A 11 8.00 36.06 27.84
CA SER A 11 8.24 37.14 26.88
C SER A 11 7.32 36.96 25.68
N THR A 12 6.17 37.63 25.80
CA THR A 12 5.47 38.45 24.80
C THR A 12 5.79 38.26 23.33
N ALA A 13 4.73 38.00 22.57
CA ALA A 13 4.63 38.12 21.13
C ALA A 13 4.92 39.55 20.64
N ALA A 14 5.56 39.66 19.48
CA ALA A 14 5.57 40.87 18.66
C ALA A 14 5.26 40.47 17.20
N LEU A 15 4.10 40.90 16.74
CA LEU A 15 3.72 40.96 15.33
C LEU A 15 4.44 42.13 14.66
N LEU A 16 5.15 41.89 13.56
CA LEU A 16 5.47 42.91 12.56
C LEU A 16 5.35 42.28 11.16
N ALA A 17 4.55 42.95 10.33
CA ALA A 17 4.25 42.59 8.96
C ALA A 17 5.11 43.42 7.96
N ALA A 18 5.10 42.93 6.71
CA ALA A 18 5.44 43.58 5.43
C ALA A 18 6.89 43.45 4.93
N VAL A 19 7.20 43.24 3.64
CA VAL A 19 6.46 42.94 2.39
C VAL A 19 7.53 42.50 1.35
N SER A 20 7.17 41.53 0.50
CA SER A 20 7.74 41.17 -0.82
C SER A 20 9.23 40.82 -0.98
N ALA A 21 9.51 39.54 -1.13
CA ALA A 21 10.30 39.00 -2.25
C ALA A 21 9.87 37.55 -2.51
N THR A 22 9.51 37.29 -3.76
CA THR A 22 9.05 36.01 -4.33
C THR A 22 9.96 34.84 -3.97
N LEU A 23 9.51 33.99 -3.04
CA LEU A 23 9.95 32.61 -2.92
C LEU A 23 8.69 31.77 -2.95
N THR A 24 8.32 31.31 -4.15
CA THR A 24 7.40 30.19 -4.31
C THR A 24 7.88 29.08 -3.37
N PRO A 25 7.01 28.46 -2.55
CA PRO A 25 7.35 27.14 -2.06
C PRO A 25 7.58 26.31 -3.32
N SER A 26 8.80 25.83 -3.50
CA SER A 26 9.10 24.82 -4.49
C SER A 26 8.14 23.68 -4.19
N ALA A 27 7.03 23.62 -4.94
CA ALA A 27 6.19 22.46 -4.97
C ALA A 27 7.16 21.32 -5.18
N SER A 28 7.24 20.42 -4.20
CA SER A 28 7.85 19.12 -4.43
C SER A 28 7.05 18.56 -5.59
N ALA A 29 7.57 18.75 -6.80
CA ALA A 29 7.12 18.01 -7.96
C ALA A 29 7.48 16.58 -7.60
N SER A 30 6.53 15.89 -6.96
CA SER A 30 6.51 14.45 -6.98
C SER A 30 6.60 14.13 -8.46
N ALA A 31 7.78 13.71 -8.89
CA ALA A 31 7.94 13.10 -10.18
C ALA A 31 6.94 11.96 -10.15
N SER A 32 5.81 12.13 -10.83
CA SER A 32 5.01 11.00 -11.24
C SER A 32 5.92 10.23 -12.16
N GLU A 33 6.65 9.27 -11.58
CA GLU A 33 7.22 8.18 -12.32
C GLU A 33 6.09 7.66 -13.20
N VAL A 34 6.39 7.50 -14.49
CA VAL A 34 5.42 6.97 -15.46
C VAL A 34 5.00 5.61 -14.94
N GLY A 35 3.85 5.57 -14.24
CA GLY A 35 3.32 4.38 -13.63
C GLY A 35 3.08 3.38 -14.74
N THR A 36 3.71 2.22 -14.65
CA THR A 36 3.34 1.11 -15.54
C THR A 36 1.89 0.78 -15.20
N ALA A 37 1.01 0.69 -16.19
CA ALA A 37 -0.40 0.40 -15.91
C ALA A 37 -0.52 -0.90 -15.10
N ALA A 38 -1.38 -0.90 -14.09
CA ALA A 38 -1.63 -2.07 -13.26
C ALA A 38 -1.97 -3.31 -14.12
N THR A 39 -1.34 -4.44 -13.80
CA THR A 39 -1.60 -5.72 -14.45
C THR A 39 -2.84 -6.35 -13.84
N THR A 40 -3.86 -6.64 -14.65
CA THR A 40 -5.13 -7.21 -14.19
C THR A 40 -5.36 -8.61 -14.74
N ILE A 41 -5.76 -9.52 -13.87
CA ILE A 41 -5.99 -10.93 -14.17
C ILE A 41 -7.43 -11.29 -13.78
N ASN A 42 -8.15 -11.90 -14.71
CA ASN A 42 -9.53 -12.35 -14.51
C ASN A 42 -9.55 -13.85 -14.23
N TYR A 43 -10.21 -14.24 -13.14
CA TYR A 43 -10.50 -15.61 -12.76
C TYR A 43 -12.01 -15.86 -12.86
N PRO A 44 -12.49 -17.11 -12.93
CA PRO A 44 -13.92 -17.40 -13.13
C PRO A 44 -14.88 -16.72 -12.14
N GLN A 45 -14.44 -16.49 -10.89
CA GLN A 45 -15.24 -15.86 -9.83
C GLN A 45 -14.48 -14.77 -9.07
N ALA A 46 -13.38 -14.28 -9.62
CA ALA A 46 -12.55 -13.29 -8.97
C ALA A 46 -11.78 -12.46 -9.99
N GLN A 47 -11.28 -11.31 -9.56
CA GLN A 47 -10.31 -10.52 -10.31
C GLN A 47 -9.21 -10.12 -9.36
N ALA A 48 -7.98 -10.09 -9.85
CA ALA A 48 -6.84 -9.53 -9.14
C ALA A 48 -6.14 -8.50 -10.01
N SER A 49 -5.57 -7.49 -9.39
CA SER A 49 -4.78 -6.46 -10.06
C SER A 49 -3.58 -6.12 -9.21
N TYR A 50 -2.41 -5.92 -9.82
CA TYR A 50 -1.21 -5.50 -9.12
C TYR A 50 -0.41 -4.50 -9.93
N ASP A 51 0.38 -3.69 -9.23
CA ASP A 51 1.17 -2.62 -9.81
C ASP A 51 2.45 -2.42 -8.97
N ASN A 52 3.59 -2.29 -9.64
CA ASN A 52 4.91 -2.03 -9.03
C ASN A 52 5.29 -0.54 -9.07
N ASN A 53 4.33 0.34 -9.35
CA ASN A 53 4.48 1.77 -9.21
C ASN A 53 3.15 2.46 -8.82
N PRO A 54 2.61 2.20 -7.63
CA PRO A 54 1.34 2.77 -7.17
C PRO A 54 1.29 4.31 -7.09
N GLY A 55 2.44 4.99 -7.02
CA GLY A 55 2.52 6.40 -6.65
C GLY A 55 2.13 6.71 -5.20
N ASN A 56 1.98 5.71 -4.32
CA ASN A 56 1.57 5.88 -2.91
C ASN A 56 2.71 5.73 -1.89
N GLY A 57 3.97 5.78 -2.35
CA GLY A 57 5.17 5.60 -1.53
C GLY A 57 5.46 4.15 -1.13
N ARG A 58 4.76 3.19 -1.74
CA ARG A 58 5.07 1.74 -1.65
C ARG A 58 5.68 1.28 -2.96
N GLU A 59 6.41 0.18 -2.90
CA GLU A 59 6.98 -0.43 -4.10
C GLU A 59 5.89 -1.08 -4.94
N SER A 60 4.93 -1.77 -4.30
CA SER A 60 3.81 -2.33 -5.04
C SER A 60 2.51 -2.38 -4.24
N TRP A 61 1.41 -2.56 -4.96
CA TRP A 61 0.11 -2.92 -4.38
C TRP A 61 -0.51 -4.11 -5.10
N LEU A 62 -1.38 -4.80 -4.38
CA LEU A 62 -2.21 -5.89 -4.89
C LEU A 62 -3.64 -5.68 -4.41
N TRP A 63 -4.60 -5.78 -5.31
CA TRP A 63 -6.02 -5.77 -5.04
C TRP A 63 -6.66 -7.03 -5.61
N ALA A 64 -7.73 -7.48 -4.96
CA ALA A 64 -8.56 -8.52 -5.51
C ALA A 64 -10.02 -8.35 -5.09
N SER A 65 -10.91 -8.77 -5.97
CA SER A 65 -12.35 -8.88 -5.76
C SER A 65 -12.79 -10.33 -5.90
N ASN A 66 -13.68 -10.77 -5.02
CA ASN A 66 -14.23 -12.11 -4.99
C ASN A 66 -15.75 -12.04 -5.14
N TRP A 67 -16.28 -12.59 -6.24
CA TRP A 67 -17.72 -12.73 -6.48
C TRP A 67 -18.20 -14.17 -6.27
N GLY A 68 -17.30 -15.06 -5.81
CA GLY A 68 -17.59 -16.44 -5.48
C GLY A 68 -18.20 -16.61 -4.09
N SER A 69 -18.65 -17.83 -3.81
CA SER A 69 -19.27 -18.21 -2.52
C SER A 69 -18.26 -18.67 -1.47
N SER A 70 -17.00 -18.88 -1.85
CA SER A 70 -15.92 -19.32 -0.95
C SER A 70 -14.84 -18.24 -0.86
N LYS A 71 -14.15 -18.16 0.29
CA LYS A 71 -13.01 -17.26 0.42
C LYS A 71 -11.89 -17.66 -0.52
N ILE A 72 -11.17 -16.66 -1.02
CA ILE A 72 -10.03 -16.82 -1.93
C ILE A 72 -8.79 -16.20 -1.30
N ARG A 73 -7.62 -16.56 -1.83
CA ARG A 73 -6.36 -15.90 -1.49
C ARG A 73 -5.60 -15.63 -2.77
N ILE A 74 -5.02 -14.45 -2.90
CA ILE A 74 -4.06 -14.15 -3.95
C ILE A 74 -2.68 -14.18 -3.32
N ASP A 75 -1.84 -15.10 -3.78
CA ASP A 75 -0.45 -15.15 -3.37
C ASP A 75 0.37 -14.29 -4.34
N ALA A 76 1.29 -13.50 -3.81
CA ALA A 76 2.22 -12.70 -4.60
C ALA A 76 3.64 -13.25 -4.45
N GLN A 77 4.31 -13.51 -5.57
CA GLN A 77 5.73 -13.80 -5.58
C GLN A 77 6.50 -12.53 -5.95
N HIS A 78 7.56 -12.26 -5.19
CA HIS A 78 8.45 -11.12 -5.42
C HIS A 78 9.69 -11.54 -6.22
N TYR A 79 10.44 -10.56 -6.74
CA TYR A 79 11.66 -10.83 -7.53
C TYR A 79 12.79 -11.51 -6.72
N ASP A 80 12.76 -11.42 -5.39
CA ASP A 80 13.67 -12.16 -4.50
C ASP A 80 13.22 -13.61 -4.23
N ASN A 81 12.20 -14.08 -4.94
CA ASN A 81 11.53 -15.38 -4.78
C ASN A 81 10.76 -15.58 -3.48
N SER A 82 10.65 -14.57 -2.60
CA SER A 82 9.76 -14.64 -1.44
C SER A 82 8.29 -14.62 -1.88
N ILE A 83 7.42 -15.25 -1.08
CA ILE A 83 5.97 -15.31 -1.34
C ILE A 83 5.22 -14.68 -0.17
N SER A 84 4.31 -13.77 -0.49
CA SER A 84 3.37 -13.15 0.44
C SER A 84 1.99 -13.78 0.32
N TYR A 85 1.34 -14.03 1.46
CA TYR A 85 0.05 -14.73 1.57
C TYR A 85 -1.06 -13.84 2.18
N ASP A 86 -0.86 -12.52 2.17
CA ASP A 86 -1.61 -11.59 3.03
C ASP A 86 -2.97 -11.17 2.46
N LEU A 87 -3.24 -11.45 1.19
CA LEU A 87 -4.49 -11.07 0.54
C LEU A 87 -5.51 -12.21 0.51
N VAL A 88 -6.17 -12.42 1.65
CA VAL A 88 -7.38 -13.25 1.76
C VAL A 88 -8.62 -12.37 1.55
N VAL A 89 -9.49 -12.79 0.65
CA VAL A 89 -10.73 -12.06 0.29
C VAL A 89 -11.93 -12.96 0.54
N GLU A 90 -12.80 -12.52 1.46
CA GLU A 90 -14.04 -13.23 1.78
C GLU A 90 -15.05 -13.18 0.62
N PRO A 91 -16.09 -14.04 0.63
CA PRO A 91 -17.14 -14.01 -0.40
C PRO A 91 -17.78 -12.62 -0.55
N ASN A 92 -17.98 -12.19 -1.80
CA ASN A 92 -18.59 -10.91 -2.17
C ASN A 92 -17.86 -9.67 -1.62
N GLN A 93 -16.55 -9.75 -1.45
CA GLN A 93 -15.72 -8.64 -0.97
C GLN A 93 -14.62 -8.29 -1.97
N ALA A 94 -14.07 -7.08 -1.79
CA ALA A 94 -12.83 -6.67 -2.41
C ALA A 94 -11.86 -6.17 -1.34
N ARG A 95 -10.56 -6.41 -1.56
CA ARG A 95 -9.50 -6.02 -0.63
C ARG A 95 -8.24 -5.64 -1.37
N SER A 96 -7.40 -4.84 -0.71
CA SER A 96 -6.06 -4.53 -1.17
C SER A 96 -5.02 -4.69 -0.06
N VAL A 97 -3.76 -4.81 -0.47
CA VAL A 97 -2.57 -4.82 0.37
C VAL A 97 -1.45 -4.09 -0.36
N ASN A 98 -0.55 -3.47 0.39
CA ASN A 98 0.65 -2.84 -0.15
C ASN A 98 1.89 -3.61 0.29
N PHE A 99 2.92 -3.64 -0.55
CA PHE A 99 4.20 -4.27 -0.24
C PHE A 99 5.35 -3.26 -0.37
N ASN A 100 6.40 -3.50 0.41
CA ASN A 100 7.70 -2.82 0.23
C ASN A 100 8.63 -3.69 -0.62
N LYS A 101 8.05 -4.36 -1.62
CA LYS A 101 8.71 -5.26 -2.58
C LYS A 101 7.94 -5.23 -3.89
N ASP A 102 8.63 -5.23 -5.01
CA ASP A 102 8.02 -5.47 -6.32
C ASP A 102 7.43 -6.88 -6.43
N ILE A 103 6.27 -6.98 -7.06
CA ILE A 103 5.59 -8.23 -7.40
C ILE A 103 6.10 -8.68 -8.78
N TRP A 104 6.60 -9.92 -8.85
CA TRP A 104 6.97 -10.56 -10.11
C TRP A 104 5.74 -11.19 -10.79
N ARG A 105 4.93 -11.92 -10.02
CA ARG A 105 3.76 -12.66 -10.51
C ARG A 105 2.83 -13.00 -9.36
N ILE A 106 1.58 -13.32 -9.68
CA ILE A 106 0.56 -13.68 -8.69
C ILE A 106 -0.08 -15.02 -9.01
N ARG A 107 -0.75 -15.62 -8.03
CA ARG A 107 -1.61 -16.78 -8.29
C ARG A 107 -2.88 -16.71 -7.46
N TYR A 108 -3.95 -17.25 -8.03
CA TYR A 108 -5.21 -17.40 -7.36
C TYR A 108 -5.29 -18.74 -6.62
N CYS A 109 -5.70 -18.68 -5.37
CA CYS A 109 -5.94 -19.85 -4.52
C CYS A 109 -7.39 -19.85 -4.01
N TRP A 110 -8.03 -21.01 -4.07
CA TRP A 110 -9.37 -21.25 -3.55
C TRP A 110 -9.30 -22.05 -2.26
N PHE A 111 -10.21 -21.75 -1.33
CA PHE A 111 -10.34 -22.49 -0.08
C PHE A 111 -11.36 -23.63 -0.23
N ASP A 112 -10.94 -24.87 0.03
CA ASP A 112 -11.86 -25.99 0.21
C ASP A 112 -12.14 -26.17 1.71
N SER A 113 -13.34 -25.74 2.14
CA SER A 113 -13.78 -25.80 3.53
C SER A 113 -14.02 -27.23 4.04
N ARG A 114 -14.21 -28.21 3.15
CA ARG A 114 -14.46 -29.61 3.53
C ARG A 114 -13.20 -30.27 4.09
N VAL A 115 -12.04 -29.83 3.63
CA VAL A 115 -10.72 -30.38 3.99
C VAL A 115 -9.78 -29.32 4.59
N ASN A 116 -10.27 -28.10 4.82
CA ASN A 116 -9.51 -26.96 5.34
C ASN A 116 -8.17 -26.74 4.59
N TYR A 117 -8.25 -26.75 3.26
CA TYR A 117 -7.08 -26.74 2.37
C TYR A 117 -7.16 -25.62 1.33
N TRP A 118 -6.00 -25.12 0.90
CA TRP A 118 -5.87 -24.15 -0.17
C TRP A 118 -5.37 -24.82 -1.44
N GLY A 119 -6.23 -24.90 -2.46
CA GLY A 119 -5.80 -25.22 -3.81
C GLY A 119 -5.37 -23.94 -4.53
N CYS A 120 -4.34 -24.01 -5.37
CA CYS A 120 -3.85 -22.85 -6.11
C CYS A 120 -3.70 -23.16 -7.60
N HIS A 121 -4.04 -22.19 -8.44
CA HIS A 121 -3.71 -22.22 -9.85
C HIS A 121 -2.22 -21.97 -10.07
N GLY A 122 -1.78 -22.14 -11.32
CA GLY A 122 -0.45 -21.73 -11.75
C GLY A 122 -0.22 -20.22 -11.55
N TRP A 123 1.05 -19.84 -11.51
CA TRP A 123 1.44 -18.44 -11.48
C TRP A 123 1.08 -17.75 -12.79
N SER A 124 0.67 -16.48 -12.70
CA SER A 124 0.31 -15.60 -13.81
C SER A 124 1.02 -14.26 -13.67
#